data_AF-A0AA35WFP4-F1
#
_entry.id   AF-A0AA35WFP4-F1
#
_cell.length_a   1.000
_cell.length_b   1.000
_cell.length_c   1.000
_cell.angle_alpha   90.00
_cell.angle_beta   90.00
_cell.angle_gamma   90.00
#
_symmetry.space_group_name_H-M   'P 1'
#
loop_
_entity.id
_entity.type
_entity.pdbx_description
1 polymer ?
#
loop_
_entity_poly.entity_id
_entity_poly.type
_entity_poly.pdbx_seq_one_letter_code
_entity_poly.pdbx_strand_id
1 'polypeptide(L)'
;MVEEQRARDAAEGHEIAINLEGKISRKVVKQTVMTVVYGVTWVGGRLQIAKQLRGSIPDDQLWDCSAYVVGEVFRALRQSFAKARGIQDWLSASARKVSLAQRPMEWVTPLGLPVVQPYHKMYQKSVSTQLQGLNMRVAWNPSYPPDTRKQKNAMPPNFVHSLDSTHMMLTALHAHRAGISFVAVHDSYWTHACFVNTMNRICREQFVTLHNEPILSDLAQFLEHKFGDLT
;
A
#
# COMPACT_ATOMS: atom_id res chain seq x y z
N MET A 1 -21.52 7.71 2.33
CA MET A 1 -20.55 8.20 3.34
C MET A 1 -19.92 9.55 3.00
N VAL A 2 -18.97 9.66 2.04
CA VAL A 2 -18.30 10.96 1.75
C VAL A 2 -19.29 11.99 1.22
N GLU A 3 -20.13 11.61 0.25
CA GLU A 3 -21.16 12.52 -0.30
C GLU A 3 -22.23 12.89 0.74
N GLU A 4 -22.63 11.94 1.59
CA GLU A 4 -23.56 12.20 2.70
C GLU A 4 -23.01 13.17 3.75
N GLN A 5 -21.69 13.17 3.99
CA GLN A 5 -21.09 14.18 4.84
C GLN A 5 -21.01 15.53 4.12
N ARG A 6 -20.57 15.55 2.86
CA ARG A 6 -20.57 16.77 2.05
C ARG A 6 -21.94 17.43 2.01
N ALA A 7 -23.02 16.66 1.83
CA ALA A 7 -24.38 17.19 1.84
C ALA A 7 -24.78 17.79 3.19
N ARG A 8 -24.34 17.20 4.32
CA ARG A 8 -24.55 17.76 5.66
C ARG A 8 -23.79 19.06 5.86
N ASP A 9 -22.51 19.07 5.54
CA ASP A 9 -21.65 20.25 5.69
C ASP A 9 -22.13 21.39 4.76
N ALA A 10 -22.64 21.05 3.57
CA ALA A 10 -23.27 22.02 2.67
C ALA A 10 -24.56 22.61 3.25
N ALA A 11 -25.38 21.82 3.92
CA ALA A 11 -26.58 22.30 4.63
C ALA A 11 -26.24 23.21 5.82
N GLU A 12 -25.07 23.03 6.43
CA GLU A 12 -24.52 23.90 7.47
C GLU A 12 -23.85 25.18 6.93
N GLY A 13 -23.86 25.38 5.60
CA GLY A 13 -23.33 26.58 4.94
C GLY A 13 -21.84 26.52 4.60
N HIS A 14 -21.23 25.34 4.60
CA HIS A 14 -19.81 25.19 4.26
C HIS A 14 -19.57 25.36 2.75
N GLU A 15 -19.02 26.50 2.33
CA GLU A 15 -18.86 26.88 0.91
C GLU A 15 -18.14 25.83 0.06
N ILE A 16 -17.05 25.23 0.57
CA ILE A 16 -16.31 24.17 -0.15
C ILE A 16 -17.21 22.95 -0.41
N ALA A 17 -18.06 22.58 0.55
CA ALA A 17 -18.94 21.42 0.43
C ALA A 17 -20.05 21.68 -0.59
N ILE A 18 -20.57 22.91 -0.66
CA ILE A 18 -21.52 23.35 -1.70
C ILE A 18 -20.87 23.28 -3.08
N ASN A 19 -19.66 23.84 -3.24
CA ASN A 19 -18.94 23.85 -4.52
C ASN A 19 -18.58 22.45 -5.05
N LEU A 20 -18.53 21.45 -4.17
CA LEU A 20 -18.23 20.06 -4.49
C LEU A 20 -19.46 19.22 -4.88
N GLU A 21 -20.67 19.79 -4.84
CA GLU A 21 -21.90 19.07 -5.19
C GLU A 21 -21.83 18.45 -6.59
N GLY A 22 -22.14 17.15 -6.68
CA GLY A 22 -22.10 16.40 -7.93
C GLY A 22 -20.70 16.10 -8.49
N LYS A 23 -19.63 16.57 -7.85
CA LYS A 23 -18.24 16.42 -8.35
C LYS A 23 -17.50 15.25 -7.71
N ILE A 24 -17.97 14.72 -6.59
CA ILE A 24 -17.36 13.58 -5.89
C ILE A 24 -17.85 12.26 -6.50
N SER A 25 -17.19 11.81 -7.56
CA SER A 25 -17.48 10.52 -8.19
C SER A 25 -16.64 9.37 -7.63
N ARG A 26 -17.04 8.12 -7.90
CA ARG A 26 -16.23 6.91 -7.60
C ARG A 26 -14.80 7.04 -8.14
N LYS A 27 -14.62 7.62 -9.33
CA LYS A 27 -13.30 7.79 -9.97
C LYS A 27 -12.39 8.69 -9.12
N VAL A 28 -12.93 9.76 -8.54
CA VAL A 28 -12.18 10.71 -7.71
C VAL A 28 -11.62 10.04 -6.46
N VAL A 29 -12.44 9.26 -5.76
CA VAL A 29 -12.06 8.66 -4.48
C VAL A 29 -11.35 7.31 -4.61
N LYS A 30 -11.56 6.57 -5.73
CA LYS A 30 -11.04 5.19 -5.92
C LYS A 30 -9.54 5.10 -5.66
N GLN A 31 -8.74 6.00 -6.25
CA GLN A 31 -7.29 5.94 -6.13
C GLN A 31 -6.82 6.15 -4.68
N THR A 32 -7.43 7.10 -3.97
CA THR A 32 -7.08 7.37 -2.58
C THR A 32 -7.54 6.25 -1.65
N VAL A 33 -8.74 5.71 -1.85
CA VAL A 33 -9.22 4.53 -1.11
C VAL A 33 -8.27 3.34 -1.30
N MET A 34 -7.85 3.07 -2.54
CA MET A 34 -6.91 1.98 -2.82
C MET A 34 -5.53 2.23 -2.19
N THR A 35 -5.01 3.45 -2.21
CA THR A 35 -3.62 3.68 -1.80
C THR A 35 -3.44 3.97 -0.31
N VAL A 36 -4.49 4.37 0.41
CA VAL A 36 -4.43 4.58 1.86
C VAL A 36 -4.16 3.29 2.62
N VAL A 37 -4.77 2.17 2.20
CA VAL A 37 -4.47 0.84 2.76
C VAL A 37 -3.02 0.42 2.50
N TYR A 38 -2.40 0.96 1.46
CA TYR A 38 -0.98 0.82 1.13
C TYR A 38 -0.09 1.93 1.74
N GLY A 39 -0.56 2.66 2.74
CA GLY A 39 0.27 3.61 3.50
C GLY A 39 0.41 5.00 2.91
N VAL A 40 -0.45 5.40 1.95
CA VAL A 40 -0.48 6.79 1.48
C VAL A 40 -0.86 7.74 2.62
N THR A 41 -0.09 8.82 2.73
CA THR A 41 -0.32 9.90 3.70
C THR A 41 -1.38 10.87 3.20
N TRP A 42 -1.90 11.70 4.10
CA TRP A 42 -2.88 12.74 3.75
C TRP A 42 -2.41 13.62 2.58
N VAL A 43 -1.14 14.02 2.57
CA VAL A 43 -0.55 14.83 1.48
C VAL A 43 -0.58 14.08 0.15
N GLY A 44 -0.20 12.81 0.14
CA GLY A 44 -0.24 11.97 -1.06
C GLY A 44 -1.66 11.75 -1.56
N GLY A 45 -2.61 11.48 -0.65
CA GLY A 45 -4.02 11.30 -0.98
C GLY A 45 -4.65 12.56 -1.56
N ARG A 46 -4.31 13.73 -1.00
CA ARG A 46 -4.77 15.03 -1.51
C ARG A 46 -4.30 15.26 -2.95
N LEU A 47 -3.03 14.98 -3.25
CA LEU A 47 -2.49 15.12 -4.60
C LEU A 47 -3.19 14.20 -5.60
N GLN A 48 -3.54 12.98 -5.19
CA GLN A 48 -4.33 12.06 -6.02
C GLN A 48 -5.72 12.61 -6.30
N ILE A 49 -6.43 13.10 -5.29
CA ILE A 49 -7.75 13.71 -5.44
C ILE A 49 -7.69 14.97 -6.29
N ALA A 50 -6.72 15.86 -6.04
CA ALA A 50 -6.51 17.07 -6.84
C ALA A 50 -6.28 16.73 -8.32
N LYS A 51 -5.53 15.67 -8.61
CA LYS A 51 -5.34 15.18 -9.99
C LYS A 51 -6.65 14.74 -10.64
N GLN A 52 -7.57 14.12 -9.89
CA GLN A 52 -8.87 13.67 -10.41
C GLN A 52 -9.91 14.79 -10.49
N LEU A 53 -9.84 15.81 -9.62
CA LEU A 53 -10.75 16.96 -9.61
C LEU A 53 -10.36 18.06 -10.60
N ARG A 54 -9.11 18.05 -11.10
CA ARG A 54 -8.62 19.03 -12.08
C ARG A 54 -9.54 19.08 -13.30
N GLY A 55 -9.93 20.28 -13.71
CA GLY A 55 -10.86 20.53 -14.82
C GLY A 55 -12.35 20.41 -14.45
N SER A 56 -12.70 19.95 -13.25
CA SER A 56 -14.09 19.93 -12.75
C SER A 56 -14.38 21.08 -11.76
N ILE A 57 -13.33 21.73 -11.25
CA ILE A 57 -13.38 22.83 -10.27
C ILE A 57 -12.33 23.87 -10.70
N PRO A 58 -12.56 25.18 -10.45
CA PRO A 58 -11.55 26.22 -10.62
C PRO A 58 -10.22 25.89 -9.92
N ASP A 59 -9.10 26.26 -10.55
CA ASP A 59 -7.75 25.89 -10.08
C ASP A 59 -7.37 26.56 -8.74
N ASP A 60 -7.90 27.75 -8.48
CA ASP A 60 -7.75 28.48 -7.22
C ASP A 60 -8.41 27.75 -6.04
N GLN A 61 -9.52 27.04 -6.28
CA GLN A 61 -10.24 26.26 -5.27
C GLN A 61 -9.80 24.80 -5.18
N LEU A 62 -9.00 24.32 -6.15
CA LEU A 62 -8.61 22.91 -6.25
C LEU A 62 -7.89 22.42 -4.98
N TRP A 63 -7.06 23.28 -4.39
CA TRP A 63 -6.30 22.94 -3.19
C TRP A 63 -7.21 22.65 -2.01
N ASP A 64 -8.14 23.55 -1.72
CA ASP A 64 -9.03 23.46 -0.57
C ASP A 64 -10.11 22.39 -0.77
N CYS A 65 -10.66 22.29 -1.98
CA CYS A 65 -11.59 21.23 -2.34
C CYS A 65 -10.96 19.84 -2.21
N SER A 66 -9.72 19.67 -2.70
CA SER A 66 -9.01 18.39 -2.55
C SER A 66 -8.66 18.07 -1.10
N ALA A 67 -8.31 19.09 -0.29
CA ALA A 67 -8.03 18.96 1.14
C ALA A 67 -9.27 18.49 1.93
N TYR A 68 -10.44 19.07 1.63
CA TYR A 68 -11.71 18.66 2.22
C TYR A 68 -12.04 17.21 1.87
N VAL A 69 -12.04 16.85 0.58
CA VAL A 69 -12.39 15.49 0.13
C VAL A 69 -11.43 14.44 0.70
N VAL A 70 -10.13 14.71 0.76
CA VAL A 70 -9.18 13.75 1.36
C VAL A 70 -9.44 13.59 2.86
N GLY A 71 -9.80 14.66 3.57
CA GLY A 71 -10.19 14.61 4.98
C GLY A 71 -11.37 13.66 5.20
N GLU A 72 -12.40 13.82 4.38
CA GLU A 72 -13.61 12.99 4.44
C GLU A 72 -13.36 11.53 4.04
N VAL A 73 -12.55 11.29 3.01
CA VAL A 73 -12.13 9.93 2.65
C VAL A 73 -11.39 9.27 3.81
N PHE A 74 -10.42 9.94 4.43
CA PHE A 74 -9.68 9.39 5.57
C PHE A 74 -10.59 9.15 6.78
N ARG A 75 -11.56 10.03 7.03
CA ARG A 75 -12.54 9.87 8.12
C ARG A 75 -13.45 8.66 7.89
N ALA A 76 -13.98 8.50 6.67
CA ALA A 76 -14.82 7.35 6.31
C ALA A 76 -14.04 6.02 6.37
N LEU A 77 -12.78 6.02 5.90
CA LEU A 77 -11.92 4.84 5.99
C LEU A 77 -11.60 4.45 7.43
N ARG A 78 -11.38 5.42 8.31
CA ARG A 78 -11.15 5.17 9.75
C ARG A 78 -12.31 4.42 10.40
N GLN A 79 -13.54 4.83 10.08
CA GLN A 79 -14.75 4.19 10.62
C GLN A 79 -14.94 2.78 10.03
N SER A 80 -14.68 2.61 8.74
CA SER A 80 -14.95 1.36 8.02
C SER A 80 -13.90 0.26 8.26
N PHE A 81 -12.66 0.63 8.59
CA PHE A 81 -11.50 -0.30 8.58
C PHE A 81 -10.71 -0.33 9.90
N ALA A 82 -11.38 -0.22 11.06
CA ALA A 82 -10.71 -0.20 12.36
C ALA A 82 -9.77 -1.39 12.61
N LYS A 83 -10.19 -2.62 12.25
CA LYS A 83 -9.36 -3.83 12.40
C LYS A 83 -8.13 -3.82 11.49
N ALA A 84 -8.31 -3.48 10.21
CA ALA A 84 -7.19 -3.40 9.26
C ALA A 84 -6.17 -2.34 9.69
N ARG A 85 -6.65 -1.24 10.29
CA ARG A 85 -5.77 -0.21 10.87
C ARG A 85 -4.96 -0.72 12.05
N GLY A 86 -5.56 -1.51 12.94
CA GLY A 86 -4.82 -2.16 14.03
C GLY A 86 -3.65 -3.00 13.50
N ILE A 87 -3.87 -3.75 12.42
CA ILE A 87 -2.81 -4.54 11.75
C ILE A 87 -1.75 -3.62 11.14
N GLN A 88 -2.16 -2.56 10.42
CA GLN A 88 -1.24 -1.60 9.81
C GLN A 88 -0.36 -0.90 10.85
N ASP A 89 -0.93 -0.51 11.98
CA ASP A 89 -0.23 0.15 13.07
C ASP A 89 0.75 -0.82 13.75
N TRP A 90 0.34 -2.07 13.97
CA TRP A 90 1.23 -3.13 14.48
C TRP A 90 2.42 -3.38 13.54
N LEU A 91 2.18 -3.57 12.24
CA LEU A 91 3.23 -3.75 11.23
C LEU A 91 4.21 -2.57 11.19
N SER A 92 3.68 -1.35 11.23
CA SER A 92 4.51 -0.12 11.23
C SER A 92 5.34 0.02 12.50
N ALA A 93 4.77 -0.32 13.66
CA ALA A 93 5.45 -0.29 14.95
C ALA A 93 6.57 -1.33 15.02
N SER A 94 6.31 -2.56 14.54
CA SER A 94 7.31 -3.63 14.47
C SER A 94 8.48 -3.24 13.58
N ALA A 95 8.23 -2.78 12.35
CA ALA A 95 9.29 -2.34 11.44
C ALA A 95 10.09 -1.14 11.99
N ARG A 96 9.45 -0.24 12.75
CA ARG A 96 10.17 0.83 13.45
C ARG A 96 11.15 0.28 14.48
N LYS A 97 10.73 -0.68 15.32
CA LYS A 97 11.59 -1.30 16.35
C LYS A 97 12.79 -2.00 15.72
N VAL A 98 12.56 -2.86 14.72
CA VAL A 98 13.62 -3.56 13.97
C VAL A 98 14.61 -2.58 13.35
N SER A 99 14.11 -1.51 12.72
CA SER A 99 14.98 -0.49 12.14
C SER A 99 15.78 0.31 13.17
N LEU A 100 15.25 0.56 14.37
CA LEU A 100 15.99 1.23 15.44
C LEU A 100 17.16 0.37 15.93
N ALA A 101 16.99 -0.96 15.95
CA ALA A 101 18.07 -1.93 16.17
C ALA A 101 19.06 -2.08 15.00
N GLN A 102 19.07 -1.14 14.05
CA GLN A 102 19.96 -1.09 12.89
C GLN A 102 19.84 -2.29 11.93
N ARG A 103 18.69 -2.96 11.92
CA ARG A 103 18.40 -4.06 10.98
C ARG A 103 17.30 -3.65 9.99
N PRO A 104 17.38 -4.05 8.71
CA PRO A 104 16.26 -3.88 7.79
C PRO A 104 15.12 -4.84 8.15
N MET A 105 13.89 -4.43 7.88
CA MET A 105 12.74 -5.30 8.06
C MET A 105 12.75 -6.43 7.03
N GLU A 106 12.50 -7.66 7.48
CA GLU A 106 12.41 -8.83 6.62
C GLU A 106 11.37 -9.82 7.14
N TRP A 107 10.83 -10.65 6.26
CA TRP A 107 9.89 -11.73 6.56
C TRP A 107 9.96 -12.81 5.48
N VAL A 108 9.21 -13.89 5.66
CA VAL A 108 9.07 -14.96 4.69
C VAL A 108 7.60 -15.03 4.28
N THR A 109 7.32 -15.10 2.98
CA THR A 109 5.95 -15.29 2.48
C THR A 109 5.44 -16.70 2.81
N PRO A 110 4.12 -16.95 2.80
CA PRO A 110 3.58 -18.30 2.98
C PRO A 110 4.07 -19.34 1.95
N LEU A 111 4.61 -18.90 0.81
CA LEU A 111 5.26 -19.78 -0.18
C LEU A 111 6.77 -19.99 0.07
N GLY A 112 7.32 -19.49 1.18
CA GLY A 112 8.73 -19.65 1.53
C GLY A 112 9.69 -18.63 0.89
N LEU A 113 9.19 -17.65 0.13
CA LEU A 113 10.04 -16.60 -0.45
C LEU A 113 10.48 -15.60 0.65
N PRO A 114 11.78 -15.40 0.89
CA PRO A 114 12.26 -14.36 1.81
C PRO A 114 12.12 -12.97 1.17
N VAL A 115 11.61 -12.01 1.94
CA VAL A 115 11.42 -10.62 1.54
C VAL A 115 12.21 -9.72 2.49
N VAL A 116 13.07 -8.87 1.94
CA VAL A 116 13.88 -7.90 2.70
C VAL A 116 13.62 -6.51 2.17
N GLN A 117 13.33 -5.56 3.06
CA GLN A 117 13.14 -4.16 2.67
C GLN A 117 14.48 -3.48 2.38
N PRO A 118 14.73 -2.97 1.16
CA PRO A 118 16.03 -2.44 0.76
C PRO A 118 16.28 -1.00 1.24
N TYR A 119 15.42 -0.45 2.11
CA TYR A 119 15.42 0.97 2.44
C TYR A 119 16.50 1.34 3.46
N HIS A 120 17.63 1.82 2.94
CA HIS A 120 18.75 2.32 3.72
C HIS A 120 18.92 3.84 3.53
N LYS A 121 19.64 4.48 4.47
CA LYS A 121 20.00 5.89 4.31
C LYS A 121 20.89 6.06 3.08
N MET A 122 20.59 7.09 2.29
CA MET A 122 21.38 7.43 1.11
C MET A 122 22.49 8.40 1.51
N TYR A 123 23.71 8.13 1.04
CA TYR A 123 24.85 9.03 1.20
C TYR A 123 25.27 9.55 -0.18
N GLN A 124 25.56 10.84 -0.24
CA GLN A 124 26.17 11.44 -1.42
C GLN A 124 27.68 11.33 -1.29
N LYS A 125 28.33 10.77 -2.32
CA LYS A 125 29.77 10.76 -2.43
C LYS A 125 30.15 11.75 -3.52
N SER A 126 30.91 12.77 -3.14
CA SER A 126 31.55 13.65 -4.11
C SER A 126 32.81 12.96 -4.63
N VAL A 127 32.89 12.79 -5.94
CA VAL A 127 34.03 12.19 -6.63
C VAL A 127 34.65 13.28 -7.51
N SER A 128 35.87 13.68 -7.17
CA SER A 128 36.65 14.57 -8.02
C SER A 128 37.11 13.80 -9.26
N THR A 129 36.78 14.30 -10.45
CA THR A 129 37.29 13.80 -11.73
C THR A 129 38.19 14.87 -12.35
N GLN A 130 38.92 14.52 -13.42
CA GLN A 130 39.78 15.49 -14.11
C GLN A 130 39.00 16.66 -14.76
N LEU A 131 37.69 16.49 -15.02
CA LEU A 131 36.85 17.52 -15.63
C LEU A 131 36.08 18.34 -14.58
N GLN A 132 35.50 17.68 -13.57
CA GLN A 132 34.69 18.33 -12.54
C GLN A 132 34.47 17.42 -11.31
N GLY A 133 34.02 18.01 -10.21
CA GLY A 133 33.48 17.25 -9.07
C GLY A 133 32.08 16.70 -9.39
N LEU A 134 31.90 15.39 -9.30
CA LEU A 134 30.63 14.72 -9.47
C LEU A 134 30.02 14.34 -8.12
N ASN A 135 28.83 14.84 -7.82
CA ASN A 135 28.07 14.41 -6.65
C ASN A 135 27.23 13.19 -6.99
N MET A 136 27.77 11.99 -6.73
CA MET A 136 27.05 10.75 -6.98
C MET A 136 26.21 10.36 -5.76
N ARG A 137 24.97 9.98 -6.00
CA ARG A 137 24.15 9.30 -4.99
C ARG A 137 24.48 7.82 -5.04
N VAL A 138 25.01 7.27 -3.96
CA VAL A 138 25.15 5.81 -3.83
C VAL A 138 23.75 5.25 -3.63
N ALA A 139 23.19 4.65 -4.68
CA ALA A 139 21.77 4.31 -4.76
C ALA A 139 21.35 3.21 -3.76
N TRP A 140 22.26 2.26 -3.45
CA TRP A 140 22.01 1.18 -2.51
C TRP A 140 23.32 0.65 -1.94
N ASN A 141 23.39 0.51 -0.62
CA ASN A 141 24.49 -0.14 0.09
C ASN A 141 23.93 -0.82 1.37
N PRO A 142 23.98 -2.16 1.49
CA PRO A 142 23.51 -2.90 2.66
C PRO A 142 24.23 -2.56 3.96
N SER A 143 25.45 -2.03 3.88
CA SER A 143 26.24 -1.63 5.04
C SER A 143 25.76 -0.31 5.65
N TYR A 144 24.92 0.44 4.96
CA TYR A 144 24.36 1.68 5.50
C TYR A 144 23.21 1.37 6.46
N PRO A 145 23.00 2.21 7.50
CA PRO A 145 21.91 1.99 8.43
C PRO A 145 20.54 2.12 7.74
N PRO A 146 19.53 1.36 8.18
CA PRO A 146 18.19 1.43 7.62
C PRO A 146 17.55 2.83 7.79
N ASP A 147 16.77 3.27 6.79
CA ASP A 147 15.95 4.48 6.90
C ASP A 147 14.65 4.13 7.64
N THR A 148 14.60 4.41 8.94
CA THR A 148 13.47 4.09 9.82
C THR A 148 12.14 4.64 9.32
N ARG A 149 12.13 5.82 8.68
CA ARG A 149 10.89 6.41 8.16
C ARG A 149 10.38 5.62 6.96
N LYS A 150 11.27 5.21 6.06
CA LYS A 150 10.88 4.39 4.89
C LYS A 150 10.50 2.98 5.30
N GLN A 151 11.28 2.34 6.17
CA GLN A 151 11.02 0.98 6.68
C GLN A 151 9.63 0.89 7.31
N LYS A 152 9.31 1.76 8.28
CA LYS A 152 8.00 1.73 8.96
C LYS A 152 6.83 1.98 8.00
N ASN A 153 6.96 2.94 7.08
CA ASN A 153 5.86 3.34 6.20
C ASN A 153 5.63 2.31 5.08
N ALA A 154 6.69 1.59 4.67
CA ALA A 154 6.62 0.61 3.59
C ALA A 154 6.29 -0.80 4.08
N MET A 155 6.35 -1.08 5.39
CA MET A 155 6.05 -2.42 5.91
C MET A 155 4.62 -2.86 5.59
N PRO A 156 3.55 -2.11 5.93
CA PRO A 156 2.19 -2.53 5.58
C PRO A 156 1.97 -2.79 4.08
N PRO A 157 2.31 -1.87 3.15
CA PRO A 157 2.06 -2.12 1.73
C PRO A 157 2.88 -3.29 1.18
N ASN A 158 4.16 -3.40 1.53
CA ASN A 158 4.99 -4.48 1.01
C ASN A 158 4.53 -5.84 1.55
N PHE A 159 4.04 -5.89 2.79
CA PHE A 159 3.47 -7.12 3.34
C PHE A 159 2.21 -7.56 2.58
N VAL A 160 1.26 -6.64 2.35
CA VAL A 160 0.05 -6.93 1.57
C VAL A 160 0.41 -7.34 0.14
N HIS A 161 1.30 -6.63 -0.53
CA HIS A 161 1.77 -7.01 -1.88
C HIS A 161 2.42 -8.40 -1.90
N SER A 162 3.12 -8.78 -0.84
CA SER A 162 3.70 -10.12 -0.74
C SER A 162 2.61 -11.20 -0.63
N LEU A 163 1.50 -10.93 0.05
CA LEU A 163 0.33 -11.82 0.10
C LEU A 163 -0.43 -11.85 -1.23
N ASP A 164 -0.61 -10.70 -1.89
CA ASP A 164 -1.22 -10.63 -3.23
C ASP A 164 -0.42 -11.46 -4.26
N SER A 165 0.91 -11.35 -4.21
CA SER A 165 1.81 -12.17 -5.04
C SER A 165 1.72 -13.65 -4.69
N THR A 166 1.64 -13.98 -3.39
CA THR A 166 1.47 -15.36 -2.91
C THR A 166 0.18 -15.97 -3.45
N HIS A 167 -0.93 -15.22 -3.36
CA HIS A 167 -2.22 -15.64 -3.86
C HIS A 167 -2.23 -15.85 -5.39
N MET A 168 -1.63 -14.91 -6.13
CA MET A 168 -1.47 -15.02 -7.58
C MET A 168 -0.68 -16.27 -7.97
N MET A 169 0.45 -16.53 -7.29
CA MET A 169 1.29 -17.69 -7.55
C MET A 169 0.56 -19.01 -7.25
N LEU A 170 -0.14 -19.11 -6.12
CA LEU A 170 -0.97 -20.27 -5.80
C LEU A 170 -2.04 -20.51 -6.86
N THR A 171 -2.75 -19.45 -7.27
CA THR A 171 -3.78 -19.52 -8.32
C THR A 171 -3.18 -20.00 -9.65
N ALA A 172 -2.02 -19.48 -10.03
CA ALA A 172 -1.32 -19.87 -11.25
C ALA A 172 -0.92 -21.36 -11.24
N LEU A 173 -0.36 -21.85 -10.13
CA LEU A 173 0.04 -23.25 -9.97
C LEU A 173 -1.17 -24.18 -10.08
N HIS A 174 -2.28 -23.85 -9.45
CA HIS A 174 -3.50 -24.65 -9.49
C HIS A 174 -4.22 -24.57 -10.84
N ALA A 175 -4.20 -23.41 -11.51
CA ALA A 175 -4.70 -23.26 -12.88
C ALA A 175 -3.90 -24.12 -13.86
N HIS A 176 -2.56 -24.14 -13.73
CA HIS A 176 -1.70 -24.98 -14.53
C HIS A 176 -1.98 -26.47 -14.32
N ARG A 177 -2.15 -26.91 -13.06
CA ARG A 177 -2.55 -28.29 -12.72
C ARG A 177 -3.91 -28.68 -13.29
N ALA A 178 -4.83 -27.72 -13.42
CA ALA A 178 -6.13 -27.92 -14.04
C ALA A 178 -6.08 -27.88 -15.59
N GLY A 179 -4.90 -27.74 -16.19
CA GLY A 179 -4.71 -27.68 -17.65
C GLY A 179 -5.13 -26.35 -18.27
N ILE A 180 -5.19 -25.27 -17.49
CA ILE A 180 -5.69 -23.97 -17.93
C ILE A 180 -4.52 -22.99 -18.09
N SER A 181 -4.47 -22.29 -19.22
CA SER A 181 -3.53 -21.18 -19.43
C SER A 181 -3.85 -20.02 -18.50
N PHE A 182 -2.85 -19.51 -17.79
CA PHE A 182 -2.99 -18.43 -16.82
C PHE A 182 -1.93 -17.36 -17.06
N VAL A 183 -2.37 -16.10 -17.08
CA VAL A 183 -1.49 -14.92 -17.07
C VAL A 183 -2.05 -13.94 -16.05
N ALA A 184 -1.18 -13.18 -15.38
CA ALA A 184 -1.61 -12.17 -14.43
C ALA A 184 -0.92 -10.83 -14.68
N VAL A 185 -1.68 -9.76 -14.51
CA VAL A 185 -1.18 -8.40 -14.33
C VAL A 185 -1.58 -7.96 -12.94
N HIS A 186 -0.71 -8.25 -11.96
CA HIS A 186 -0.97 -8.04 -10.53
C HIS A 186 -2.31 -8.64 -10.06
N ASP A 187 -3.33 -7.83 -9.82
CA ASP A 187 -4.65 -8.20 -9.31
C ASP A 187 -5.63 -8.67 -10.40
N SER A 188 -5.18 -8.69 -11.67
CA SER A 188 -6.00 -9.05 -12.82
C SER A 188 -5.53 -10.36 -13.44
N TYR A 189 -6.36 -11.40 -13.35
CA TYR A 189 -6.05 -12.76 -13.83
C TYR A 189 -6.75 -13.07 -15.15
N TRP A 190 -5.99 -13.59 -16.10
CA TRP A 190 -6.41 -13.79 -17.49
C TRP A 190 -6.29 -15.27 -17.87
N THR A 191 -7.27 -15.74 -18.64
CA THR A 191 -7.33 -17.08 -19.21
C THR A 191 -8.21 -17.06 -20.46
N HIS A 192 -8.34 -18.17 -21.19
CA HIS A 192 -9.29 -18.29 -22.30
C HIS A 192 -10.73 -18.23 -21.78
N ALA A 193 -11.63 -17.63 -22.56
CA ALA A 193 -13.02 -17.37 -22.16
C ALA A 193 -13.77 -18.63 -21.65
N CYS A 194 -13.53 -19.79 -22.26
CA CYS A 194 -14.14 -21.06 -21.85
C CYS A 194 -13.72 -21.53 -20.44
N PHE A 195 -12.60 -21.05 -19.89
CA PHE A 195 -12.07 -21.47 -18.59
C PHE A 195 -12.27 -20.43 -17.48
N VAL A 196 -12.93 -19.31 -17.76
CA VAL A 196 -13.13 -18.23 -16.78
C VAL A 196 -13.84 -18.73 -15.52
N ASN A 197 -14.85 -19.60 -15.64
CA ASN A 197 -15.56 -20.17 -14.50
C ASN A 197 -14.64 -21.05 -13.63
N THR A 198 -13.81 -21.86 -14.27
CA THR A 198 -12.85 -22.73 -13.57
C THR A 198 -11.77 -21.92 -12.88
N MET A 199 -11.19 -20.91 -13.55
CA MET A 199 -10.22 -19.99 -12.95
C MET A 199 -10.82 -19.23 -11.76
N ASN A 200 -12.08 -18.78 -11.88
CA ASN A 200 -12.80 -18.10 -10.81
C ASN A 200 -12.95 -18.98 -9.56
N ARG A 201 -13.26 -20.27 -9.76
CA ARG A 201 -13.34 -21.24 -8.67
C ARG A 201 -11.97 -21.40 -8.01
N ILE A 202 -10.92 -21.65 -8.79
CA ILE A 202 -9.55 -21.83 -8.30
C ILE A 202 -9.08 -20.60 -7.51
N CYS A 203 -9.29 -19.39 -8.04
CA CYS A 203 -8.93 -18.15 -7.35
C CYS A 203 -9.60 -18.04 -5.97
N ARG A 204 -10.91 -18.31 -5.85
CA ARG A 204 -11.59 -18.27 -4.54
C ARG A 204 -11.06 -19.35 -3.58
N GLU A 205 -10.84 -20.56 -4.08
CA GLU A 205 -10.27 -21.66 -3.28
C GLU A 205 -8.89 -21.28 -2.74
N GLN A 206 -7.99 -20.78 -3.59
CA GLN A 206 -6.64 -20.41 -3.17
C GLN A 206 -6.61 -19.19 -2.24
N PHE A 207 -7.60 -18.29 -2.33
CA PHE A 207 -7.73 -17.18 -1.39
C PHE A 207 -8.10 -17.69 0.00
N VAL A 208 -9.08 -18.61 0.08
CA VAL A 208 -9.48 -19.25 1.33
C VAL A 208 -8.34 -20.08 1.92
N THR A 209 -7.67 -20.89 1.11
CA THR A 209 -6.50 -21.67 1.56
C THR A 209 -5.42 -20.76 2.15
N LEU A 210 -5.05 -19.67 1.46
CA LEU A 210 -4.05 -18.74 1.95
C LEU A 210 -4.45 -18.11 3.30
N HIS A 211 -5.68 -17.59 3.42
CA HIS A 211 -6.11 -16.86 4.60
C HIS A 211 -6.62 -17.74 5.76
N ASN A 212 -6.72 -19.05 5.56
CA ASN A 212 -6.92 -20.02 6.64
C ASN A 212 -5.62 -20.30 7.41
N GLU A 213 -4.46 -19.98 6.84
CA GLU A 213 -3.19 -20.04 7.56
C GLU A 213 -3.10 -18.90 8.60
N PRO A 214 -2.45 -19.13 9.76
CA PRO A 214 -2.31 -18.13 10.81
C PRO A 214 -1.22 -17.07 10.49
N ILE A 215 -1.30 -16.46 9.30
CA ILE A 215 -0.28 -15.58 8.69
C ILE A 215 0.31 -14.55 9.65
N LEU A 216 -0.53 -13.85 10.43
CA LEU A 216 -0.06 -12.81 11.35
C LEU A 216 0.66 -13.38 12.57
N SER A 217 0.21 -14.54 13.07
CA SER A 217 0.86 -15.23 14.17
C SER A 217 2.21 -15.80 13.74
N ASP A 218 2.28 -16.38 12.54
CA ASP A 218 3.54 -16.88 11.97
C ASP A 218 4.55 -15.73 11.74
N LEU A 219 4.07 -14.60 11.23
CA LEU A 219 4.88 -13.40 11.12
C LEU A 219 5.39 -12.93 12.50
N ALA A 220 4.52 -12.90 13.52
CA ALA A 220 4.92 -12.48 14.86
C ALA A 220 6.01 -13.40 15.43
N GLN A 221 5.85 -14.72 15.33
CA GLN A 221 6.83 -15.71 15.76
C GLN A 221 8.15 -15.57 15.00
N PHE A 222 8.09 -15.37 13.68
CA PHE A 222 9.28 -15.12 12.87
C PHE A 222 10.06 -13.89 13.34
N LEU A 223 9.34 -12.78 13.58
CA LEU A 223 9.96 -11.54 14.03
C LEU A 223 10.57 -11.67 15.43
N GLU A 224 9.90 -12.38 16.34
CA GLU A 224 10.42 -12.67 17.67
C GLU A 224 11.65 -13.57 17.61
N HIS A 225 11.62 -14.65 16.84
CA HIS A 225 12.78 -15.53 16.69
C HIS A 225 13.98 -14.82 16.05
N LYS A 226 13.75 -13.95 15.07
CA LYS A 226 14.83 -13.29 14.32
C LYS A 226 15.36 -12.02 14.98
N PHE A 227 14.51 -11.29 15.69
CA PHE A 227 14.80 -9.95 16.20
C PHE A 227 14.53 -9.79 17.71
N GLY A 228 14.03 -10.81 18.40
CA GLY A 228 13.68 -10.73 19.82
C GLY A 228 14.86 -10.41 20.73
N ASP A 229 16.05 -10.87 20.37
CA ASP A 229 17.28 -10.62 21.13
C ASP A 229 17.91 -9.24 20.86
N LEU A 230 17.28 -8.40 20.03
CA LEU A 230 17.81 -7.08 19.65
C LEU A 230 17.34 -5.92 20.54
N THR A 231 16.65 -6.22 21.65
CA THR A 231 16.26 -5.23 22.67
C THR A 231 17.26 -5.13 23.81
#